data_AF-A0A962PF20-F1
#
_entry.id   AF-A0A962PF20-F1
#
_cell.length_a   1.000
_cell.length_b   1.000
_cell.length_c   1.000
_cell.angle_alpha   90.00
_cell.angle_beta   90.00
_cell.angle_gamma   90.00
#
_symmetry.space_group_name_H-M   'P 1'
#
loop_
_entity.id
_entity.type
_entity.pdbx_description
1 polymer ?
#
loop_
_entity_poly.entity_id
_entity_poly.type
_entity_poly.pdbx_seq_one_letter_code
_entity_poly.pdbx_strand_id
1 'polypeptide(L)'
;MAQTHSQSIPREQFLTLCANLLHRTFVDATRTDAKQVYRELAAGRVAPLSTVRMEDQSTVRFDLALDHSEFGGKLNYGAFRASVLTLIGNVAEVLREKRPVNVFNAHDDAGRIVFAVSAVTLEAQRPNVMVLGADLASGDAAVTLRLMYLDPEQFAQAQAAEPA
;
A
#
# COMPACT_ATOMS: atom_id res chain seq x y z
N MET A 1 26.04 24.27 -3.49
CA MET A 1 25.27 23.19 -4.16
C MET A 1 24.58 22.43 -3.04
N ALA A 2 23.25 22.43 -3.04
CA ALA A 2 22.46 21.91 -1.93
C ALA A 2 22.62 20.39 -1.85
N GLN A 3 23.10 19.94 -0.71
CA GLN A 3 23.20 18.53 -0.36
C GLN A 3 21.76 18.09 -0.10
N THR A 4 21.09 17.47 -1.08
CA THR A 4 19.78 16.86 -0.84
C THR A 4 20.01 15.70 0.12
N HIS A 5 19.91 16.00 1.41
CA HIS A 5 19.91 15.02 2.48
C HIS A 5 18.58 14.28 2.41
N SER A 6 18.44 13.39 1.42
CA SER A 6 17.37 12.41 1.37
C SER A 6 17.57 11.48 2.56
N GLN A 7 17.09 11.89 3.74
CA GLN A 7 16.88 10.99 4.86
C GLN A 7 15.87 9.95 4.41
N SER A 8 16.39 8.83 3.88
CA SER A 8 15.61 7.65 3.59
C SER A 8 15.00 7.17 4.90
N ILE A 9 13.70 7.39 5.06
CA ILE A 9 12.91 6.74 6.12
C ILE A 9 13.20 5.23 6.02
N PRO A 10 13.62 4.57 7.12
CA PRO A 10 13.87 3.14 7.09
C PRO A 10 12.62 2.41 6.59
N ARG A 11 12.82 1.39 5.75
CA ARG A 11 11.70 0.69 5.07
C ARG A 11 10.66 0.16 6.06
N GLU A 12 11.10 -0.31 7.22
CA GLU A 12 10.23 -0.78 8.32
C GLU A 12 9.41 0.36 8.94
N GLN A 13 10.02 1.53 9.18
CA GLN A 13 9.31 2.71 9.67
C GLN A 13 8.31 3.23 8.63
N PHE A 14 8.70 3.22 7.36
CA PHE A 14 7.82 3.57 6.26
C PHE A 14 6.61 2.63 6.16
N LEU A 15 6.85 1.32 6.23
CA LEU A 15 5.79 0.31 6.21
C LEU A 15 4.85 0.44 7.41
N THR A 16 5.42 0.72 8.60
CA THR A 16 4.67 1.02 9.82
C THR A 16 3.78 2.25 9.64
N LEU A 17 4.32 3.32 9.05
CA LEU A 17 3.58 4.53 8.75
C LEU A 17 2.42 4.25 7.78
N CYS A 18 2.68 3.50 6.70
CA CYS A 18 1.65 3.09 5.75
C CYS A 18 0.53 2.31 6.43
N ALA A 19 0.86 1.31 7.24
CA ALA A 19 -0.12 0.51 7.98
C ALA A 19 -0.98 1.38 8.91
N ASN A 20 -0.36 2.31 9.63
CA ASN A 20 -1.07 3.23 10.52
C ASN A 20 -1.99 4.20 9.77
N LEU A 21 -1.54 4.73 8.64
CA LEU A 21 -2.36 5.60 7.79
C LEU A 21 -3.58 4.85 7.23
N LEU A 22 -3.38 3.65 6.68
CA LEU A 22 -4.47 2.80 6.20
C LEU A 22 -5.43 2.41 7.33
N HIS A 23 -4.90 2.07 8.50
CA HIS A 23 -5.70 1.74 9.68
C HIS A 23 -6.56 2.94 10.11
N ARG A 24 -5.97 4.14 10.20
CA ARG A 24 -6.71 5.35 10.56
C ARG A 24 -7.82 5.66 9.55
N THR A 25 -7.55 5.54 8.25
CA THR A 25 -8.51 5.89 7.20
C THR A 25 -9.63 4.86 7.00
N PHE A 26 -9.39 3.56 7.20
CA PHE A 26 -10.38 2.52 6.89
C PHE A 26 -10.90 1.72 8.09
N VAL A 27 -10.28 1.89 9.26
CA VAL A 27 -10.63 1.18 10.50
C VAL A 27 -11.12 2.16 11.56
N ASP A 28 -10.35 3.21 11.86
CA ASP A 28 -10.67 4.18 12.90
C ASP A 28 -11.71 5.22 12.43
N ALA A 29 -11.60 5.66 11.17
CA ALA A 29 -12.56 6.58 10.58
C ALA A 29 -13.98 6.02 10.53
N THR A 30 -14.96 6.91 10.53
CA THR A 30 -16.37 6.52 10.42
C THR A 30 -16.62 5.77 9.10
N ARG A 31 -17.59 4.84 9.12
CA ARG A 31 -17.96 4.07 7.91
C ARG A 31 -18.32 4.97 6.72
N THR A 32 -18.86 6.15 6.97
CA THR A 32 -19.22 7.12 5.92
C THR A 32 -17.98 7.71 5.27
N ASP A 33 -17.02 8.15 6.08
CA ASP A 33 -15.76 8.75 5.64
C ASP A 33 -14.90 7.75 4.86
N ALA A 34 -14.67 6.58 5.44
CA ALA A 34 -13.92 5.51 4.79
C ALA A 34 -14.56 5.06 3.45
N LYS A 35 -15.90 5.06 3.36
CA LYS A 35 -16.62 4.76 2.12
C LYS A 35 -16.51 5.89 1.09
N GLN A 36 -16.41 7.15 1.53
CA GLN A 36 -16.16 8.28 0.65
C GLN A 36 -14.78 8.16 0.02
N VAL A 37 -13.73 7.94 0.82
CA VAL A 37 -12.37 7.70 0.32
C VAL A 37 -12.35 6.52 -0.65
N TYR A 38 -12.95 5.39 -0.29
CA TYR A 38 -13.07 4.24 -1.19
C TYR A 38 -13.76 4.57 -2.52
N ARG A 39 -14.79 5.41 -2.53
CA ARG A 39 -15.48 5.79 -3.79
C ARG A 39 -14.56 6.59 -4.71
N GLU A 40 -13.72 7.46 -4.16
CA GLU A 40 -12.74 8.20 -4.94
C GLU A 40 -11.69 7.26 -5.53
N LEU A 41 -11.17 6.35 -4.71
CA LEU A 41 -10.22 5.32 -5.13
C LEU A 41 -10.79 4.39 -6.20
N ALA A 42 -12.01 3.90 -6.02
CA ALA A 42 -12.69 3.02 -6.98
C ALA A 42 -12.99 3.74 -8.32
N ALA A 43 -13.12 5.07 -8.31
CA ALA A 43 -13.23 5.89 -9.51
C ALA A 43 -11.88 6.16 -10.19
N GLY A 44 -10.78 5.57 -9.70
CA GLY A 44 -9.43 5.76 -10.22
C GLY A 44 -8.80 7.09 -9.81
N ARG A 45 -9.35 7.79 -8.81
CA ARG A 45 -8.77 9.03 -8.28
C ARG A 45 -7.79 8.73 -7.17
N VAL A 46 -6.85 9.65 -6.99
CA VAL A 46 -5.94 9.68 -5.85
C VAL A 46 -6.65 10.40 -4.69
N ALA A 47 -6.75 9.75 -3.54
CA ALA A 47 -7.36 10.30 -2.34
C ALA A 47 -6.27 10.73 -1.34
N PRO A 48 -6.28 11.96 -0.84
CA PRO A 48 -5.33 12.39 0.18
C PRO A 48 -5.61 11.67 1.51
N LEU A 49 -4.59 11.07 2.12
CA LEU A 49 -4.73 10.39 3.41
C LEU A 49 -4.46 11.34 4.56
N SER A 50 -3.24 11.88 4.62
CA SER A 50 -2.77 12.71 5.72
C SER A 50 -1.43 13.33 5.38
N THR A 51 -1.09 14.38 6.12
CA THR A 51 0.19 15.03 6.03
C THR A 51 0.97 14.77 7.31
N VAL A 52 2.16 14.19 7.20
CA VAL A 52 3.01 13.77 8.32
C VAL A 52 4.18 14.73 8.44
N ARG A 53 4.39 15.28 9.63
CA ARG A 53 5.58 16.07 9.95
C ARG A 53 6.69 15.13 10.38
N MET A 54 7.80 15.17 9.66
CA MET A 54 9.01 14.41 9.95
C MET A 54 9.79 15.05 11.09
N GLU A 55 10.73 14.29 11.68
CA GLU A 55 11.60 14.76 12.78
C GLU A 55 12.42 15.98 12.39
N ASP A 56 12.83 16.06 11.11
CA ASP A 56 13.52 17.21 10.52
C ASP A 56 12.62 18.44 10.29
N GLN A 57 11.39 18.42 10.81
CA GLN A 57 10.34 19.44 10.60
C GLN A 57 9.80 19.55 9.16
N SER A 58 10.40 18.82 8.23
CA SER A 58 9.89 18.60 6.87
C SER A 58 8.49 17.98 6.93
N THR A 59 7.61 18.38 6.01
CA THR A 59 6.22 17.94 5.99
C THR A 59 5.98 17.13 4.73
N VAL A 60 5.54 15.88 4.87
CA VAL A 60 5.31 14.97 3.75
C VAL A 60 3.83 14.64 3.64
N ARG A 61 3.24 14.90 2.47
CA ARG A 61 1.86 14.52 2.16
C ARG A 61 1.81 13.04 1.76
N PHE A 62 0.86 12.30 2.30
CA PHE A 62 0.59 10.93 1.90
C PHE A 62 -0.74 10.88 1.17
N ASP A 63 -0.69 10.34 -0.03
CA ASP A 63 -1.81 10.15 -0.93
C ASP A 63 -2.03 8.64 -1.14
N LEU A 64 -3.26 8.24 -1.50
CA LEU A 64 -3.62 6.85 -1.76
C LEU A 64 -4.23 6.71 -3.15
N ALA A 65 -3.79 5.70 -3.87
CA ALA A 65 -4.34 5.26 -5.14
C ALA A 65 -4.72 3.79 -5.06
N LEU A 66 -5.71 3.39 -5.86
CA LEU A 66 -6.15 2.02 -5.98
C LEU A 66 -6.15 1.60 -7.45
N ASP A 67 -5.45 0.51 -7.73
CA ASP A 67 -5.60 -0.26 -8.95
C ASP A 67 -6.42 -1.51 -8.65
N HIS A 68 -7.61 -1.59 -9.23
CA HIS A 68 -8.52 -2.73 -9.07
C HIS A 68 -8.78 -3.46 -10.38
N SER A 69 -7.92 -3.25 -11.38
CA SER A 69 -8.07 -3.79 -12.73
C SER A 69 -8.13 -5.33 -12.73
N GLU A 70 -7.33 -5.96 -11.87
CA GLU A 70 -7.25 -7.43 -11.72
C GLU A 70 -8.19 -7.98 -10.63
N PHE A 71 -9.09 -7.15 -10.06
CA PHE A 71 -10.03 -7.65 -9.05
C PHE A 71 -11.04 -8.60 -9.68
N GLY A 72 -11.22 -9.78 -9.09
CA GLY A 72 -12.09 -10.84 -9.58
C GLY A 72 -13.58 -10.54 -9.39
N GLY A 73 -14.13 -9.61 -10.17
CA GLY A 73 -15.55 -9.25 -10.16
C GLY A 73 -15.81 -7.78 -9.88
N LYS A 74 -16.92 -7.46 -9.21
CA LYS A 74 -17.25 -6.07 -8.85
C LYS A 74 -16.74 -5.75 -7.46
N LEU A 75 -15.63 -5.03 -7.39
CA LEU A 75 -15.10 -4.55 -6.12
C LEU A 75 -16.16 -3.72 -5.39
N ASN A 76 -16.45 -4.11 -4.15
CA ASN A 76 -17.33 -3.38 -3.24
C ASN A 76 -16.56 -2.96 -1.99
N TYR A 77 -17.10 -2.01 -1.23
CA TYR A 77 -16.44 -1.48 -0.03
C TYR A 77 -16.12 -2.56 1.02
N GLY A 78 -16.97 -3.58 1.16
CA GLY A 78 -16.74 -4.67 2.10
C GLY A 78 -15.53 -5.52 1.72
N ALA A 79 -15.46 -5.94 0.46
CA ALA A 79 -14.33 -6.69 -0.10
C ALA A 79 -13.02 -5.90 -0.04
N PHE A 80 -13.08 -4.60 -0.40
CA PHE A 80 -11.95 -3.70 -0.29
C PHE A 80 -11.46 -3.57 1.15
N ARG A 81 -12.36 -3.29 2.10
CA ARG A 81 -12.00 -3.15 3.51
C ARG A 81 -11.41 -4.44 4.09
N ALA A 82 -11.96 -5.59 3.71
CA ALA A 82 -11.40 -6.89 4.11
C ALA A 82 -9.96 -7.05 3.61
N SER A 83 -9.69 -6.72 2.33
CA SER A 83 -8.34 -6.78 1.75
C SER A 83 -7.37 -5.84 2.45
N VAL A 84 -7.79 -4.61 2.74
CA VAL A 84 -6.97 -3.63 3.48
C VAL A 84 -6.68 -4.09 4.91
N LEU A 85 -7.68 -4.65 5.61
CA LEU A 85 -7.49 -5.18 6.97
C LEU A 85 -6.51 -6.35 6.99
N THR A 86 -6.63 -7.28 6.03
CA THR A 86 -5.68 -8.38 5.87
C THR A 86 -4.28 -7.87 5.55
N LEU A 87 -4.16 -6.82 4.72
CA LEU A 87 -2.88 -6.21 4.39
C LEU A 87 -2.21 -5.59 5.60
N ILE A 88 -2.95 -4.81 6.40
CA ILE A 88 -2.45 -4.21 7.64
C ILE A 88 -1.99 -5.31 8.61
N GLY A 89 -2.77 -6.39 8.75
CA GLY A 89 -2.41 -7.55 9.57
C GLY A 89 -1.12 -8.21 9.11
N ASN A 90 -0.98 -8.47 7.81
CA ASN A 90 0.23 -9.09 7.25
C ASN A 90 1.45 -8.19 7.38
N VAL A 91 1.30 -6.87 7.19
CA VAL A 91 2.35 -5.89 7.45
C VAL A 91 2.77 -5.94 8.92
N ALA A 92 1.82 -5.94 9.85
CA ALA A 92 2.11 -5.99 11.28
C ALA A 92 2.85 -7.28 11.68
N GLU A 93 2.47 -8.43 11.11
CA GLU A 93 3.16 -9.71 11.33
C GLU A 93 4.61 -9.65 10.80
N VAL A 94 4.83 -9.17 9.57
CA VAL A 94 6.18 -9.05 8.99
C VAL A 94 7.08 -8.15 9.85
N LEU A 95 6.54 -7.01 10.32
CA LEU A 95 7.25 -6.09 11.22
C LEU A 95 7.55 -6.73 12.58
N ARG A 96 6.60 -7.50 13.14
CA ARG A 96 6.77 -8.20 14.42
C ARG A 96 7.83 -9.31 14.33
N GLU A 97 7.83 -10.06 13.23
CA GLU A 97 8.75 -11.17 13.00
C GLU A 97 10.15 -10.71 12.58
N LYS A 98 10.35 -9.39 12.34
CA LYS A 98 11.60 -8.81 11.81
C LYS A 98 12.07 -9.52 10.54
N ARG A 99 11.13 -10.06 9.76
CA ARG A 99 11.47 -10.71 8.50
C ARG A 99 11.98 -9.63 7.55
N PRO A 100 12.98 -9.94 6.70
CA PRO A 100 13.39 -9.00 5.67
C PRO A 100 12.17 -8.68 4.81
N VAL A 101 11.75 -7.42 4.82
CA VAL A 101 10.70 -6.94 3.92
C VAL A 101 11.30 -6.97 2.52
N ASN A 102 10.89 -7.95 1.72
CA ASN A 102 11.27 -8.01 0.33
C ASN A 102 10.63 -6.82 -0.39
N VAL A 103 11.47 -6.05 -1.09
CA VAL A 103 11.06 -4.85 -1.80
C VAL A 103 11.53 -4.98 -3.23
N PHE A 104 10.59 -4.93 -4.17
CA PHE A 104 10.90 -4.88 -5.58
C PHE A 104 11.01 -3.41 -5.99
N ASN A 105 12.21 -3.00 -6.39
CA ASN A 105 12.41 -1.71 -7.03
C ASN A 105 12.20 -1.92 -8.54
N ALA A 106 11.31 -1.13 -9.15
CA ALA A 106 11.19 -1.15 -10.60
C ALA A 106 12.51 -0.64 -11.19
N HIS A 107 13.18 -1.47 -11.98
CA HIS A 107 14.55 -1.25 -12.47
C HIS A 107 14.75 0.03 -13.31
N ASP A 108 13.68 0.74 -13.65
CA ASP A 108 13.68 1.89 -14.58
C ASP A 108 13.16 3.21 -13.96
N ASP A 109 12.55 3.18 -12.76
CA ASP A 109 11.92 4.37 -12.14
C ASP A 109 12.45 4.61 -10.71
N ALA A 110 13.35 5.57 -10.58
CA ALA A 110 13.99 5.97 -9.33
C ALA A 110 12.97 6.67 -8.40
N GLY A 111 12.13 5.88 -7.74
CA GLY A 111 11.09 6.38 -6.84
C GLY A 111 10.02 5.36 -6.51
N ARG A 112 9.85 4.32 -7.35
CA ARG A 112 8.77 3.35 -7.17
C ARG A 112 9.21 2.09 -6.46
N ILE A 113 8.60 1.89 -5.30
CA ILE A 113 8.88 0.82 -4.36
C ILE A 113 7.64 -0.07 -4.25
N VAL A 114 7.77 -1.36 -4.58
CA VAL A 114 6.70 -2.33 -4.33
C VAL A 114 7.08 -3.19 -3.14
N PHE A 115 6.26 -3.19 -2.10
CA PHE A 115 6.46 -4.05 -0.94
C PHE A 115 5.88 -5.43 -1.25
N ALA A 116 6.66 -6.48 -1.04
CA ALA A 116 6.24 -7.87 -1.19
C ALA A 116 5.31 -8.34 -0.06
N VAL A 117 4.48 -7.44 0.48
CA VAL A 117 3.45 -7.79 1.44
C VAL A 117 2.12 -7.85 0.70
N SER A 118 1.61 -9.06 0.57
CA SER A 118 0.35 -9.36 -0.11
C SER A 118 -0.73 -9.71 0.89
N ALA A 119 -1.95 -9.27 0.64
CA ALA A 119 -3.17 -9.66 1.32
C ALA A 119 -4.00 -10.54 0.40
N VAL A 120 -4.14 -11.81 0.78
CA VAL A 120 -4.99 -12.77 0.06
C VAL A 120 -6.36 -12.79 0.73
N THR A 121 -7.41 -12.49 -0.02
CA THR A 121 -8.80 -12.56 0.46
C THR A 121 -9.67 -13.39 -0.47
N LEU A 122 -10.72 -13.99 0.07
CA LEU A 122 -11.72 -14.74 -0.71
C LEU A 122 -13.00 -13.90 -0.83
N GLU A 123 -13.42 -13.60 -2.05
CA GLU A 123 -14.66 -12.90 -2.36
C GLU A 123 -15.45 -13.73 -3.37
N ALA A 124 -16.70 -14.08 -3.07
CA ALA A 124 -17.54 -14.94 -3.92
C ALA A 124 -16.82 -16.21 -4.44
N GLN A 125 -16.05 -16.88 -3.57
CA GLN A 125 -15.23 -18.06 -3.92
C GLN A 125 -14.06 -17.79 -4.89
N ARG A 126 -13.70 -16.52 -5.10
CA ARG A 126 -12.55 -16.11 -5.92
C ARG A 126 -11.45 -15.53 -5.04
N PRO A 127 -10.21 -16.04 -5.13
CA PRO A 127 -9.08 -15.43 -4.45
C PRO A 127 -8.77 -14.08 -5.09
N ASN A 128 -8.49 -13.08 -4.26
CA ASN A 128 -8.02 -11.76 -4.67
C ASN A 128 -6.74 -11.45 -3.89
N VAL A 129 -5.72 -10.97 -4.58
CA VAL A 129 -4.44 -10.62 -3.96
C VAL A 129 -4.26 -9.12 -4.04
N MET A 130 -4.16 -8.44 -2.90
CA MET A 130 -3.84 -7.01 -2.83
C MET A 130 -2.40 -6.84 -2.38
N VAL A 131 -1.63 -5.99 -3.05
CA VAL A 131 -0.27 -5.62 -2.65
C VAL A 131 -0.16 -4.12 -2.37
N LEU A 132 0.82 -3.76 -1.53
CA LEU A 132 1.16 -2.37 -1.24
C LEU A 132 2.37 -1.93 -2.07
N GLY A 133 2.18 -0.92 -2.90
CA GLY A 133 3.25 -0.13 -3.49
C GLY A 133 3.32 1.27 -2.87
N ALA A 134 4.47 1.91 -3.02
CA ALA A 134 4.67 3.33 -2.75
C ALA A 134 5.46 3.95 -3.90
N ASP A 135 4.99 5.13 -4.30
CA ASP A 135 5.67 5.99 -5.25
C ASP A 135 6.20 7.19 -4.46
N LEU A 136 7.53 7.24 -4.33
CA LEU A 136 8.25 8.36 -3.77
C LEU A 136 8.48 9.34 -4.91
N ALA A 137 7.66 10.37 -5.00
CA ALA A 137 7.83 11.38 -6.05
C ALA A 137 9.22 12.01 -5.91
N SER A 138 10.03 11.92 -6.96
CA SER A 138 11.33 12.59 -7.00
C SER A 138 11.12 14.11 -7.10
N GLY A 139 11.11 14.80 -5.96
CA GLY A 139 11.17 16.27 -5.88
C GLY A 139 10.01 16.97 -5.18
N ASP A 140 8.87 16.32 -4.98
CA ASP A 140 7.76 16.84 -4.15
C ASP A 140 7.78 16.14 -2.79
N ALA A 141 7.45 16.85 -1.71
CA ALA A 141 7.31 16.24 -0.38
C ALA A 141 5.98 15.47 -0.30
N ALA A 142 5.75 14.56 -1.24
CA ALA A 142 4.56 13.74 -1.35
C ALA A 142 4.90 12.29 -1.68
N VAL A 143 4.16 11.38 -1.06
CA VAL A 143 4.28 9.94 -1.25
C VAL A 143 2.91 9.40 -1.64
N THR A 144 2.84 8.71 -2.77
CA THR A 144 1.59 8.07 -3.20
C THR A 144 1.65 6.58 -2.88
N LEU A 145 0.87 6.16 -1.90
CA LEU A 145 0.61 4.75 -1.63
C LEU A 145 -0.29 4.19 -2.71
N ARG A 146 0.05 3.03 -3.27
CA ARG A 146 -0.73 2.37 -4.31
C ARG A 146 -1.12 0.98 -3.84
N LEU A 147 -2.41 0.78 -3.63
CA LEU A 147 -2.98 -0.55 -3.44
C LEU A 147 -3.26 -1.13 -4.82
N MET A 148 -2.73 -2.31 -5.11
CA MET A 148 -2.92 -2.96 -6.41
C MET A 148 -3.48 -4.34 -6.20
N TYR A 149 -4.56 -4.67 -6.89
CA TYR A 149 -4.97 -6.06 -7.03
C TYR A 149 -4.13 -6.74 -8.11
N LEU A 150 -3.69 -7.95 -7.83
CA LEU A 150 -2.97 -8.82 -8.73
C LEU A 150 -3.79 -10.07 -9.00
N ASP A 151 -3.59 -10.62 -10.19
CA ASP A 151 -4.15 -11.91 -10.54
C ASP A 151 -3.61 -13.03 -9.61
N PRO A 152 -4.50 -13.80 -8.96
CA PRO A 152 -4.09 -14.83 -8.01
C PRO A 152 -3.33 -15.99 -8.67
N GLU A 153 -3.58 -16.30 -9.95
CA GLU A 153 -2.87 -17.35 -10.66
C GLU A 153 -1.42 -16.92 -10.94
N GLN A 154 -1.21 -15.67 -11.35
CA GLN A 154 0.13 -15.11 -11.51
C GLN A 154 0.89 -15.08 -10.19
N PHE A 155 0.23 -14.75 -9.07
CA PHE A 155 0.85 -14.74 -7.75
C PHE A 155 1.19 -16.15 -7.23
N ALA A 156 0.33 -17.13 -7.49
CA ALA A 156 0.59 -18.53 -7.15
C ALA A 156 1.77 -19.10 -7.95
N GLN A 157 1.87 -18.74 -9.23
CA GLN A 157 2.99 -19.13 -10.09
C GLN A 157 4.30 -18.46 -9.66
N ALA A 158 4.27 -17.18 -9.27
CA ALA A 158 5.45 -16.46 -8.79
C ALA A 158 6.04 -17.10 -7.51
N GLN A 159 5.20 -17.40 -6.51
CA GLN A 159 5.65 -18.09 -5.29
C GLN A 159 6.17 -19.51 -5.55
N ALA A 160 5.61 -20.21 -6.54
CA ALA A 160 6.08 -21.54 -6.93
C ALA A 160 7.40 -21.49 -7.73
N ALA A 161 7.72 -20.33 -8.33
CA ALA A 161 8.90 -20.11 -9.16
C ALA A 161 10.08 -19.46 -8.42
N GLU A 162 9.93 -19.12 -7.13
CA GLU A 162 11.04 -18.75 -6.26
C GLU A 162 11.64 -20.03 -5.64
N PRO A 163 12.72 -20.61 -6.18
CA PRO A 163 13.43 -21.69 -5.49
C PRO A 163 14.11 -21.10 -4.24
N ALA A 164 13.92 -21.80 -3.12
CA ALA A 164 14.59 -21.54 -1.85
C ALA A 164 16.12 -21.60 -1.94
#